data_AF-A0A1I5J5Z6-F1
#
_entry.id   AF-A0A1I5J5Z6-F1
#
_cell.length_a   1.000
_cell.length_b   1.000
_cell.length_c   1.000
_cell.angle_alpha   90.00
_cell.angle_beta   90.00
_cell.angle_gamma   90.00
#
_symmetry.space_group_name_H-M   'P 1'
#
loop_
_entity.id
_entity.type
_entity.pdbx_description
1 polymer ?
#
loop_
_entity_poly.entity_id
_entity_poly.type
_entity_poly.pdbx_seq_one_letter_code
_entity_poly.pdbx_strand_id
1 'polypeptide(L)'
;MITAVQKPVLVAIYAIAAIMAYPILLYMLQDIETMQDVFPLLPEHAFIQVFLSGPVLIGVGGVLRFRLQQRRAGWVCILIGLSWIGAIFVELITKN
;
A
#
# COMPACT_ATOMS: atom_id res chain seq x y z
N MET A 1 24.24 -12.41 -4.68
CA MET A 1 24.67 -12.84 -3.33
C MET A 1 24.24 -11.75 -2.36
N ILE A 2 23.20 -11.97 -1.56
CA ILE A 2 22.69 -10.99 -0.60
C ILE A 2 23.61 -11.05 0.63
N THR A 3 24.34 -9.98 0.93
CA THR A 3 25.25 -9.94 2.09
C THR A 3 24.46 -10.02 3.40
N ALA A 4 25.07 -10.52 4.48
CA ALA A 4 24.40 -10.70 5.77
C ALA A 4 23.71 -9.43 6.30
N VAL A 5 24.23 -8.24 5.96
CA VAL A 5 23.67 -6.92 6.30
C VAL A 5 22.43 -6.55 5.48
N GLN A 6 22.29 -7.09 4.26
CA GLN A 6 21.14 -6.82 3.40
C GLN A 6 19.89 -7.61 3.82
N LYS A 7 20.05 -8.74 4.54
CA LYS A 7 18.93 -9.55 5.03
C LYS A 7 18.00 -8.80 6.00
N PRO A 8 18.48 -8.16 7.09
CA PRO A 8 17.59 -7.43 7.99
C PRO A 8 16.90 -6.24 7.31
N VAL A 9 17.60 -5.55 6.41
CA VAL A 9 17.03 -4.44 5.62
C VAL A 9 15.91 -4.94 4.71
N LEU A 10 16.11 -6.08 4.05
CA LEU A 10 15.10 -6.71 3.21
C LEU A 10 13.84 -7.05 4.02
N VAL A 11 14.02 -7.64 5.21
CA VAL A 11 12.92 -8.01 6.11
C VAL A 11 12.14 -6.78 6.56
N ALA A 12 12.84 -5.70 6.94
CA ALA A 12 12.19 -4.44 7.32
C ALA A 12 11.35 -3.85 6.17
N ILE A 13 11.88 -3.89 4.94
CA ILE A 13 11.16 -3.38 3.76
C ILE A 13 9.92 -4.21 3.46
N TYR A 14 9.99 -5.54 3.58
CA TYR A 14 8.81 -6.39 3.43
C TYR A 14 7.79 -6.18 4.55
N ALA A 15 8.22 -5.95 5.79
CA ALA A 15 7.32 -5.62 6.90
C ALA A 15 6.59 -4.30 6.64
N ILE A 16 7.28 -3.27 6.16
CA ILE A 16 6.66 -1.98 5.77
C ILE A 16 5.66 -2.20 4.63
N ALA A 17 6.02 -2.97 3.61
CA ALA A 17 5.12 -3.29 2.50
C ALA A 17 3.85 -4.00 3.00
N ALA A 18 3.97 -4.95 3.94
CA ALA A 18 2.83 -5.66 4.51
C ALA A 18 1.92 -4.74 5.34
N ILE A 19 2.51 -3.87 6.17
CA ILE A 19 1.75 -2.88 6.97
C ILE A 19 0.99 -1.91 6.05
N MET A 20 1.60 -1.51 4.93
CA MET A 20 0.97 -0.59 3.97
C MET A 20 -0.03 -1.28 3.05
N ALA A 21 0.11 -2.58 2.80
CA ALA A 21 -0.89 -3.36 2.07
C ALA A 21 -2.15 -3.64 2.90
N TYR A 22 -2.04 -3.68 4.23
CA TYR A 22 -3.17 -3.92 5.14
C TYR A 22 -4.36 -2.94 4.95
N PRO A 23 -4.17 -1.60 4.99
CA PRO A 23 -5.29 -0.67 4.79
C PRO A 23 -5.94 -0.79 3.41
N ILE A 24 -5.15 -1.10 2.37
CA ILE A 24 -5.64 -1.33 1.01
C ILE A 24 -6.53 -2.58 0.96
N LEU A 25 -6.06 -3.69 1.56
CA LEU A 25 -6.82 -4.93 1.66
C LEU A 25 -8.10 -4.72 2.46
N LEU A 26 -8.02 -4.05 3.61
CA LEU A 26 -9.17 -3.74 4.45
C LEU A 26 -10.23 -2.96 3.69
N TYR A 27 -9.82 -1.94 2.94
CA TYR A 27 -10.73 -1.19 2.08
C TYR A 27 -11.35 -2.04 0.97
N MET A 28 -10.57 -2.91 0.32
CA MET A 28 -11.07 -3.75 -0.79
C MET A 28 -11.99 -4.89 -0.33
N LEU A 29 -11.84 -5.36 0.91
CA LEU A 29 -12.61 -6.47 1.47
C LEU A 29 -13.90 -6.04 2.17
N GLN A 30 -14.02 -4.78 2.56
CA GLN A 30 -15.23 -4.28 3.20
C GLN A 30 -16.17 -3.66 2.15
N ASP A 31 -17.42 -4.12 2.13
CA ASP A 31 -18.49 -3.45 1.38
C ASP A 31 -18.55 -1.99 1.85
N ILE A 32 -18.39 -1.06 0.91
CA ILE A 32 -18.27 0.38 1.16
C ILE A 32 -19.51 0.93 1.89
N GLU A 33 -20.68 0.32 1.73
CA GLU A 33 -21.91 0.66 2.45
C GLU A 33 -21.78 0.41 3.97
N THR A 34 -21.17 -0.70 4.37
CA THR A 34 -20.89 -0.97 5.80
C THR A 34 -19.76 -0.13 6.37
N MET A 35 -18.87 0.44 5.53
CA MET A 35 -17.92 1.41 6.03
C MET A 35 -18.65 2.68 6.46
N GLN A 36 -19.56 3.28 5.69
CA GLN A 36 -20.19 4.54 6.08
C GLN A 36 -20.93 4.51 7.42
N ASP A 37 -21.53 3.37 7.80
CA ASP A 37 -22.21 3.20 9.10
C ASP A 37 -21.27 2.94 10.28
N VAL A 38 -20.05 2.46 10.03
CA VAL A 38 -19.01 2.19 11.06
C VAL A 38 -17.93 3.29 11.08
N PHE A 39 -17.83 4.10 10.01
CA PHE A 39 -16.80 5.12 9.77
C PHE A 39 -17.13 6.59 10.11
N PRO A 40 -18.25 7.01 10.74
CA PRO A 40 -18.37 8.42 11.10
C PRO A 40 -17.34 8.84 12.18
N LEU A 41 -16.52 7.89 12.67
CA LEU A 41 -15.55 8.07 13.76
C LEU A 41 -14.16 7.53 13.44
N LEU A 42 -13.83 7.15 12.20
CA LEU A 42 -12.45 6.75 11.93
C LEU A 42 -11.58 8.00 11.89
N PRO A 43 -10.70 8.18 12.89
CA PRO A 43 -9.97 9.41 13.08
C PRO A 43 -9.10 9.70 11.85
N GLU A 44 -8.97 10.98 11.49
CA GLU A 44 -8.35 11.47 10.23
C GLU A 44 -7.04 10.76 9.85
N HIS A 45 -6.29 10.25 10.83
CA HIS A 45 -5.08 9.45 10.62
C HIS A 45 -5.29 8.16 9.83
N ALA A 46 -6.43 7.48 9.95
CA ALA A 46 -6.71 6.28 9.17
C ALA A 46 -6.95 6.61 7.69
N PHE A 47 -7.61 7.72 7.40
CA PHE A 47 -7.80 8.22 6.04
C PHE A 47 -6.47 8.61 5.40
N ILE A 48 -5.61 9.31 6.15
CA ILE A 48 -4.25 9.67 5.71
C ILE A 48 -3.43 8.40 5.43
N GLN A 49 -3.51 7.40 6.31
CA GLN A 49 -2.77 6.14 6.15
C GLN A 49 -3.23 5.33 4.94
N VAL A 50 -4.55 5.27 4.70
CA VAL A 50 -5.16 4.64 3.53
C VAL A 50 -4.75 5.38 2.25
N PHE A 51 -4.75 6.72 2.23
CA PHE A 51 -4.34 7.52 1.08
C PHE A 51 -2.82 7.41 0.79
N LEU A 52 -1.97 7.47 1.82
CA LEU A 52 -0.51 7.36 1.66
C LEU A 52 -0.03 5.96 1.33
N SER A 53 -0.80 4.92 1.65
CA SER A 53 -0.40 3.52 1.48
C SER A 53 0.04 3.20 0.04
N GLY A 54 -0.67 3.70 -0.97
CA GLY A 54 -0.34 3.52 -2.39
C GLY A 54 1.00 4.14 -2.79
N PRO A 55 1.18 5.46 -2.62
CA PRO A 55 2.46 6.12 -2.88
C PRO A 55 3.65 5.48 -2.14
N VAL A 56 3.46 5.07 -0.88
CA VAL A 56 4.50 4.38 -0.10
C VAL A 56 4.83 3.01 -0.69
N LEU A 57 3.84 2.23 -1.11
CA LEU A 57 4.04 0.93 -1.78
C LEU A 57 4.78 1.06 -3.12
N ILE A 58 4.51 2.13 -3.88
CA ILE A 58 5.25 2.44 -5.11
C ILE A 58 6.71 2.74 -4.78
N GLY A 59 6.96 3.57 -3.76
CA GLY A 59 8.32 3.89 -3.30
C GLY A 59 9.08 2.65 -2.84
N VAL A 60 8.47 1.83 -2.00
CA VAL A 60 9.02 0.55 -1.52
C VAL A 60 9.30 -0.41 -2.68
N GLY A 61 8.36 -0.52 -3.63
CA GLY A 61 8.54 -1.35 -4.82
C GLY A 61 9.69 -0.88 -5.71
N GLY A 62 9.87 0.44 -5.83
CA GLY A 62 11.02 1.06 -6.49
C GLY A 62 12.34 0.70 -5.82
N VAL A 63 12.42 0.81 -4.48
CA VAL A 63 13.61 0.42 -3.71
C VAL A 63 13.92 -1.07 -3.90
N LEU A 64 12.92 -1.94 -3.78
CA LEU A 64 13.08 -3.38 -3.97
C LEU A 64 13.62 -3.71 -5.37
N ARG A 65 13.10 -3.05 -6.39
CA ARG A 65 13.50 -3.29 -7.78
C ARG A 65 14.88 -2.76 -8.12
N PHE A 66 15.13 -1.48 -7.85
CA PHE A 66 16.31 -0.77 -8.34
C PHE A 66 17.51 -0.90 -7.40
N ARG A 67 17.29 -0.93 -6.07
CA ARG A 67 18.38 -1.01 -5.09
C ARG A 67 18.69 -2.44 -4.65
N LEU A 68 17.66 -3.27 -4.47
CA LEU A 68 17.81 -4.62 -3.93
C LEU A 68 17.75 -5.73 -4.99
N GLN A 69 17.59 -5.35 -6.26
CA GLN A 69 17.48 -6.26 -7.42
C GLN A 69 16.34 -7.30 -7.30
N GLN A 70 15.38 -7.09 -6.40
CA GLN A 70 14.19 -7.93 -6.21
C GLN A 70 13.11 -7.54 -7.23
N ARG A 71 13.36 -7.86 -8.51
CA ARG A 71 12.53 -7.40 -9.64
C ARG A 71 11.05 -7.80 -9.51
N ARG A 72 10.75 -9.04 -9.13
CA ARG A 72 9.38 -9.55 -9.03
C ARG A 72 8.61 -8.86 -7.90
N ALA A 73 9.16 -8.88 -6.69
CA ALA A 73 8.54 -8.24 -5.53
C ALA A 73 8.38 -6.73 -5.70
N GLY A 74 9.37 -6.06 -6.32
CA GLY A 74 9.28 -4.64 -6.62
C GLY A 74 8.15 -4.30 -7.58
N TRP A 75 7.97 -5.09 -8.65
CA TRP A 75 6.85 -4.90 -9.58
C TRP A 75 5.49 -5.14 -8.92
N VAL A 76 5.36 -6.17 -8.09
CA VAL A 76 4.11 -6.46 -7.37
C VAL A 76 3.70 -5.28 -6.49
N CYS A 77 4.64 -4.72 -5.71
CA CYS A 77 4.36 -3.56 -4.85
C CYS A 77 3.95 -2.32 -5.66
N ILE A 78 4.61 -2.07 -6.80
CA ILE A 78 4.28 -0.93 -7.69
C ILE A 78 2.88 -1.11 -8.29
N LEU A 79 2.55 -2.30 -8.78
CA LEU A 79 1.25 -2.57 -9.40
C LEU A 79 0.12 -2.45 -8.37
N ILE A 80 0.30 -2.96 -7.16
CA ILE A 80 -0.66 -2.79 -6.05
C ILE A 80 -0.83 -1.30 -5.75
N GLY A 81 0.26 -0.55 -5.56
CA GLY A 81 0.17 0.88 -5.26
C GLY A 81 -0.47 1.71 -6.37
N LEU A 82 -0.22 1.39 -7.64
CA LEU A 82 -0.88 2.04 -8.78
C LEU A 82 -2.36 1.70 -8.88
N SER A 83 -2.72 0.41 -8.70
CA SER A 83 -4.12 -0.03 -8.71
C SER A 83 -4.93 0.66 -7.62
N TRP A 84 -4.31 0.87 -6.45
CA TRP A 84 -4.90 1.59 -5.34
C TRP A 84 -5.16 3.07 -5.65
N ILE A 85 -4.16 3.77 -6.20
CA ILE A 85 -4.35 5.16 -6.64
C ILE A 85 -5.48 5.25 -7.68
N GLY A 86 -5.52 4.32 -8.63
CA GLY A 86 -6.60 4.24 -9.61
C GLY A 86 -7.98 4.05 -8.97
N ALA A 87 -8.10 3.16 -7.98
CA ALA A 87 -9.35 2.93 -7.26
C ALA A 87 -9.84 4.19 -6.53
N ILE A 88 -8.94 4.92 -5.84
CA ILE A 88 -9.27 6.20 -5.21
C ILE A 88 -9.73 7.23 -6.25
N PHE A 89 -9.04 7.35 -7.39
CA PHE A 89 -9.42 8.30 -8.44
C PHE A 89 -10.79 7.99 -9.01
N VAL A 90 -11.10 6.72 -9.27
CA VAL A 90 -12.43 6.30 -9.73
C VAL A 90 -13.49 6.68 -8.72
N GLU A 91 -13.27 6.40 -7.43
CA GLU A 91 -14.21 6.75 -6.37
C GLU A 91 -14.40 8.27 -6.24
N LEU A 92 -13.33 9.05 -6.38
CA LEU A 92 -13.38 10.51 -6.33
C LEU A 92 -14.15 11.11 -7.52
N ILE A 93 -14.17 10.43 -8.67
CA ILE A 93 -14.91 10.86 -9.85
C ILE A 93 -16.37 10.41 -9.77
N THR A 94 -16.67 9.22 -9.23
CA THR A 94 -18.04 8.69 -9.20
C THR A 94 -18.88 9.23 -8.04
N LYS A 95 -18.26 9.68 -6.94
CA LYS A 95 -18.96 10.26 -5.78
C LYS A 95 -19.13 11.79 -5.85
N ASN A 96 -18.58 12.46 -6.86
CA ASN A 96 -18.64 13.90 -7.09
C ASN A 96 -19.49 14.24 -8.31
#